data_AF-A0A146M6J6-F1
#
_entry.id   AF-A0A146M6J6-F1
#
_cell.length_a   1.000
_cell.length_b   1.000
_cell.length_c   1.000
_cell.angle_alpha   90.00
_cell.angle_beta   90.00
_cell.angle_gamma   90.00
#
_symmetry.space_group_name_H-M   'P 1'
#
loop_
_entity.id
_entity.type
_entity.pdbx_description
1 polymer ?
#
loop_
_entity_poly.entity_id
_entity_poly.type
_entity_poly.pdbx_seq_one_letter_code
_entity_poly.pdbx_strand_id
1 'polypeptide(L)'
;MAHGRSSFQPNGRLGGGRRSYARQILHVYENEWELLNRRSGPRILTPNPMREPVRLLQEMADHLGAVVNSESHTVRTTCGDAIVTKMTEMVRWILAYRQIARERDELIGRRAVELEEWETERVELMERLRRMGGGGETR
;
A
#
# COMPACT_ATOMS: atom_id res chain seq x y z
N MET A 1 -12.54 -31.92 -22.23
CA MET A 1 -13.36 -31.25 -21.19
C MET A 1 -12.79 -31.61 -19.84
N ALA A 2 -12.32 -30.61 -19.08
CA ALA A 2 -11.60 -30.76 -17.83
C ALA A 2 -12.55 -30.64 -16.64
N HIS A 3 -12.51 -31.58 -15.68
CA HIS A 3 -13.01 -31.40 -14.31
C HIS A 3 -12.02 -32.05 -13.33
N GLY A 4 -10.97 -31.31 -12.97
CA GLY A 4 -10.10 -31.64 -11.84
C GLY A 4 -10.64 -30.98 -10.58
N ARG A 5 -11.38 -31.74 -9.75
CA ARG A 5 -11.65 -31.36 -8.36
C ARG A 5 -10.38 -31.62 -7.55
N SER A 6 -9.62 -30.56 -7.27
CA SER A 6 -8.47 -30.62 -6.37
C SER A 6 -8.95 -30.60 -4.92
N SER A 7 -8.94 -31.77 -4.29
CA SER A 7 -9.14 -31.97 -2.86
C SER A 7 -7.90 -31.52 -2.10
N PHE A 8 -8.03 -30.48 -1.28
CA PHE A 8 -7.00 -30.10 -0.32
C PHE A 8 -7.01 -31.11 0.84
N GLN A 9 -5.97 -31.94 0.95
CA GLN A 9 -5.76 -32.80 2.12
C GLN A 9 -4.81 -32.10 3.11
N PRO A 10 -5.23 -31.86 4.37
CA PRO A 10 -4.33 -31.38 5.40
C PRO A 10 -3.87 -32.59 6.23
N ASN A 11 -2.68 -33.11 5.96
CA ASN A 11 -1.78 -33.67 6.99
C ASN A 11 -0.52 -34.25 6.35
N GLY A 12 0.53 -33.45 6.35
CA GLY A 12 1.91 -33.91 6.18
C GLY A 12 2.75 -33.33 7.32
N ARG A 13 3.11 -34.18 8.29
CA ARG A 13 4.10 -33.87 9.33
C ARG A 13 5.35 -33.29 8.69
N LEU A 14 5.72 -32.07 9.06
CA LEU A 14 7.02 -31.51 8.73
C LEU A 14 7.69 -31.00 10.02
N GLY A 15 8.62 -31.81 10.53
CA GLY A 15 9.75 -31.27 11.27
C GLY A 15 10.52 -30.32 10.35
N GLY A 16 10.19 -29.03 10.40
CA GLY A 16 10.75 -28.02 9.50
C GLY A 16 10.40 -26.57 9.84
N GLY A 17 9.79 -26.31 11.01
CA GLY A 17 9.05 -25.07 11.31
C GLY A 17 9.82 -23.74 11.29
N ARG A 18 11.16 -23.72 11.17
CA ARG A 18 11.94 -22.46 11.00
C ARG A 18 12.30 -22.14 9.55
N ARG A 19 12.18 -23.09 8.61
CA ARG A 19 12.40 -22.87 7.17
C ARG A 19 11.01 -22.75 6.53
N SER A 20 10.42 -21.59 6.28
CA SER A 20 11.02 -20.27 6.10
C SER A 20 9.96 -19.16 6.12
N TYR A 21 9.51 -18.76 7.31
CA TYR A 21 8.56 -17.66 7.45
C TYR A 21 9.03 -16.38 6.75
N ALA A 22 10.33 -16.08 6.84
CA ALA A 22 10.95 -14.98 6.11
C ALA A 22 10.75 -15.09 4.58
N ARG A 23 10.89 -16.28 3.98
CA ARG A 23 10.64 -16.46 2.55
C ARG A 23 9.16 -16.35 2.20
N GLN A 24 8.25 -16.79 3.08
CA GLN A 24 6.82 -16.63 2.85
C GLN A 24 6.44 -15.15 2.83
N ILE A 25 6.92 -14.38 3.81
CA ILE A 25 6.72 -12.93 3.87
C ILE A 25 7.35 -12.25 2.65
N LEU A 26 8.59 -12.60 2.30
CA LEU A 26 9.28 -12.05 1.14
C LEU A 26 8.56 -12.36 -0.17
N HIS A 27 8.10 -13.60 -0.35
CA HIS A 27 7.35 -14.01 -1.54
C HIS A 27 6.07 -13.20 -1.70
N VAL A 28 5.34 -12.94 -0.61
CA VAL A 28 4.15 -12.08 -0.69
C VAL A 28 4.55 -10.63 -0.97
N TYR A 29 5.61 -10.12 -0.35
CA TYR A 29 6.13 -8.79 -0.67
C TYR A 29 6.42 -8.64 -2.16
N GLU A 30 7.19 -9.57 -2.74
CA GLU A 30 7.59 -9.54 -4.15
C GLU A 30 6.37 -9.61 -5.08
N ASN A 31 5.43 -10.52 -4.80
CA ASN A 31 4.21 -10.66 -5.60
C ASN A 31 3.33 -9.40 -5.54
N GLU A 32 3.10 -8.85 -4.34
CA GLU A 32 2.30 -7.63 -4.18
C GLU A 32 3.00 -6.42 -4.82
N TRP A 33 4.32 -6.33 -4.70
CA TRP A 33 5.12 -5.30 -5.35
C TRP A 33 5.01 -5.37 -6.87
N GLU A 34 5.12 -6.57 -7.45
CA GLU A 34 4.90 -6.78 -8.88
C GLU A 34 3.48 -6.40 -9.31
N LEU A 35 2.46 -6.81 -8.53
CA LEU A 35 1.06 -6.47 -8.83
C LEU A 35 0.83 -4.96 -8.81
N LEU A 36 1.45 -4.24 -7.87
CA LEU A 36 1.38 -2.78 -7.80
C LEU A 36 2.11 -2.12 -8.98
N ASN A 37 3.28 -2.60 -9.37
CA ASN A 37 4.00 -2.04 -10.52
C ASN A 37 3.28 -2.29 -11.85
N ARG A 38 2.65 -3.46 -12.01
CA ARG A 38 1.82 -3.78 -13.19
C ARG A 38 0.55 -2.92 -13.23
N ARG A 39 0.07 -2.47 -12.07
CA ARG A 39 -1.03 -1.52 -11.92
C ARG A 39 -0.55 -0.09 -12.23
N SER A 40 -0.21 0.17 -13.49
CA SER A 40 0.09 1.53 -13.98
C SER A 40 -0.98 1.97 -14.97
N GLY A 41 -1.72 3.04 -14.65
CA GLY A 41 -2.70 3.64 -15.55
C GLY A 41 -3.66 4.61 -14.85
N PRO A 42 -4.19 5.63 -15.56
CA PRO A 42 -4.96 6.74 -14.99
C PRO A 42 -6.33 6.36 -14.38
N ARG A 43 -6.73 5.08 -14.41
CA ARG A 43 -8.02 4.57 -13.91
C ARG A 43 -7.89 3.48 -12.84
N ILE A 44 -6.68 3.21 -12.37
CA ILE A 44 -6.49 2.12 -11.40
C ILE A 44 -6.74 2.66 -10.00
N LEU A 45 -7.71 2.05 -9.33
CA LEU A 45 -8.02 2.34 -7.94
C LEU A 45 -6.84 1.92 -7.06
N THR A 46 -6.29 2.89 -6.34
CA THR A 46 -5.42 2.68 -5.18
C THR A 46 -5.99 1.53 -4.33
N PRO A 47 -5.20 0.49 -3.99
CA PRO A 47 -5.71 -0.60 -3.17
C PRO A 47 -6.23 -0.05 -1.84
N ASN A 48 -7.49 -0.33 -1.51
CA ASN A 48 -8.02 -0.07 -0.18
C ASN A 48 -7.58 -1.22 0.74
N PRO A 49 -6.72 -0.97 1.71
CA PRO A 49 -6.26 -2.03 2.59
C PRO A 49 -7.38 -2.47 3.56
N MET A 50 -7.64 -3.79 3.61
CA MET A 50 -8.91 -4.36 4.08
C MET A 50 -9.09 -4.47 5.61
N ARG A 51 -8.08 -4.13 6.44
CA ARG A 51 -8.12 -4.32 7.92
C ARG A 51 -7.27 -3.34 8.70
N GLU A 52 -7.79 -2.66 9.72
CA GLU A 52 -7.03 -1.68 10.51
C GLU A 52 -5.64 -2.19 10.97
N PRO A 53 -4.54 -1.50 10.60
CA PRO A 53 -3.18 -1.99 10.84
C PRO A 53 -2.83 -2.02 12.33
N VAL A 54 -3.43 -1.12 13.12
CA VAL A 54 -3.27 -1.09 14.58
C VAL A 54 -3.79 -2.38 15.21
N ARG A 55 -4.95 -2.86 14.76
CA ARG A 55 -5.52 -4.12 15.23
C ARG A 55 -4.64 -5.31 14.86
N LEU A 56 -4.08 -5.33 13.64
CA LEU A 56 -3.14 -6.38 13.23
C LEU A 56 -1.89 -6.42 14.11
N LEU A 57 -1.32 -5.24 14.43
CA LEU A 57 -0.18 -5.12 15.32
C LEU A 57 -0.49 -5.60 16.74
N GLN A 58 -1.67 -5.23 17.27
CA GLN A 58 -2.11 -5.69 18.58
C GLN A 58 -2.23 -7.22 18.63
N GLU A 59 -2.93 -7.82 17.67
CA GLU A 59 -3.11 -9.27 17.65
C GLU A 59 -1.77 -10.01 17.46
N MET A 60 -0.78 -9.43 16.77
CA MET A 60 0.58 -9.99 16.72
C MET A 60 1.29 -9.91 18.07
N ALA A 61 1.16 -8.79 18.79
CA ALA A 61 1.73 -8.64 20.13
C ALA A 61 1.13 -9.66 21.11
N ASP A 62 -0.18 -9.90 21.04
CA ASP A 62 -0.86 -10.89 21.87
C ASP A 62 -0.33 -12.31 21.60
N HIS A 63 -0.15 -12.68 20.33
CA HIS A 63 0.46 -13.96 19.96
C HIS A 63 1.91 -14.07 20.40
N LEU A 64 2.71 -13.01 20.31
CA LEU A 64 4.08 -13.00 20.82
C LEU A 64 4.11 -13.20 22.33
N GLY A 65 3.20 -12.53 23.07
CA GLY A 65 3.04 -12.74 24.51
C GLY A 65 2.71 -14.19 24.84
N ALA A 66 1.80 -14.82 24.08
CA ALA A 66 1.48 -16.24 24.25
C ALA A 66 2.67 -17.16 23.94
N VAL A 67 3.48 -16.85 22.91
CA VAL A 67 4.69 -17.62 22.57
C VAL A 67 5.73 -17.55 23.68
N VAL A 68 5.96 -16.36 24.26
CA VAL A 68 6.97 -16.15 25.31
C VAL A 68 6.58 -16.84 26.61
N ASN A 69 5.29 -16.83 26.96
CA ASN A 69 4.81 -17.36 28.23
C ASN A 69 4.43 -18.85 28.19
N SER A 70 4.50 -19.51 27.03
CA SER A 70 4.08 -20.91 26.86
C SER A 70 5.25 -21.83 26.59
N GLU A 71 5.42 -22.85 27.45
CA GLU A 71 6.37 -23.94 27.22
C GLU A 71 5.91 -24.92 26.12
N SER A 72 4.60 -24.97 25.86
CA SER A 72 4.00 -25.85 24.86
C SER A 72 4.53 -25.57 23.45
N HIS A 73 5.08 -26.59 22.81
CA HIS A 73 5.57 -26.49 21.44
C HIS A 73 4.43 -26.19 20.45
N THR A 74 3.26 -26.81 20.64
CA THR A 74 2.09 -26.62 19.78
C THR A 74 1.62 -25.17 19.82
N VAL A 75 1.52 -24.58 21.00
CA VAL A 75 1.12 -23.16 21.16
C VAL A 75 2.11 -22.25 20.45
N ARG A 76 3.42 -22.51 20.60
CA ARG A 76 4.47 -21.71 19.95
C ARG A 76 4.39 -21.78 18.42
N THR A 77 4.13 -22.97 17.86
CA THR A 77 3.98 -23.15 16.41
C THR A 77 2.71 -22.45 15.89
N THR A 78 1.55 -22.68 16.52
CA THR A 78 0.29 -22.06 16.09
C THR A 78 0.33 -20.54 16.17
N CYS A 79 0.91 -19.99 17.24
CA CYS A 79 1.08 -18.54 17.37
C CYS A 79 2.10 -18.01 16.34
N GLY A 80 3.16 -18.76 16.05
CA GLY A 80 4.12 -18.44 14.98
C GLY A 80 3.44 -18.32 13.61
N ASP A 81 2.62 -19.30 13.23
CA ASP A 81 1.87 -19.27 11.97
C ASP A 81 0.86 -18.10 11.91
N ALA A 82 0.21 -17.81 13.03
CA ALA A 82 -0.73 -16.69 13.15
C ALA A 82 -0.04 -15.33 13.03
N ILE A 83 1.17 -15.17 13.60
CA ILE A 83 2.00 -13.96 13.45
C ILE A 83 2.40 -13.79 11.99
N VAL A 84 2.82 -14.86 11.32
CA VAL A 84 3.27 -14.79 9.92
C VAL A 84 2.15 -14.37 9.00
N THR A 85 0.95 -14.90 9.19
CA THR A 85 -0.25 -14.49 8.44
C THR A 85 -0.52 -12.98 8.60
N LYS A 86 -0.42 -12.46 9.83
CA LYS A 86 -0.61 -11.03 10.11
C LYS A 86 0.52 -10.17 9.54
N MET A 87 1.76 -10.64 9.59
CA MET A 87 2.91 -9.97 8.96
C MET A 87 2.73 -9.87 7.45
N THR A 88 2.19 -10.90 6.81
CA THR A 88 1.83 -10.88 5.40
C THR A 88 0.77 -9.81 5.09
N GLU A 89 -0.24 -9.65 5.96
CA GLU A 89 -1.23 -8.58 5.83
C GLU A 89 -0.61 -7.19 6.03
N MET A 90 0.32 -7.04 6.99
CA MET A 90 1.06 -5.79 7.21
C MET A 90 1.94 -5.40 6.02
N VAL A 91 2.57 -6.37 5.35
CA VAL A 91 3.33 -6.12 4.13
C VAL A 91 2.45 -5.49 3.05
N ARG A 92 1.24 -6.01 2.85
CA ARG A 92 0.26 -5.44 1.89
C ARG A 92 -0.10 -4.01 2.26
N TRP A 93 -0.30 -3.73 3.55
CA TRP A 93 -0.55 -2.39 4.07
C TRP A 93 0.58 -1.42 3.73
N ILE A 94 1.83 -1.80 4.02
CA ILE A 94 3.01 -0.96 3.75
C ILE A 94 3.10 -0.59 2.27
N LEU A 95 2.91 -1.58 1.40
CA LEU A 95 2.98 -1.38 -0.04
C LEU A 95 1.84 -0.50 -0.57
N ALA A 96 0.61 -0.70 -0.09
CA ALA A 96 -0.53 0.15 -0.42
C ALA A 96 -0.30 1.61 0.02
N TYR A 97 0.18 1.84 1.25
CA TYR A 97 0.48 3.19 1.74
C TYR A 97 1.59 3.87 0.96
N ARG A 98 2.64 3.13 0.58
CA ARG A 98 3.70 3.67 -0.27
C ARG A 98 3.14 4.15 -1.61
N GLN A 99 2.22 3.39 -2.20
CA GLN A 99 1.57 3.79 -3.46
C GLN A 99 0.69 5.03 -3.26
N ILE A 100 -0.12 5.07 -2.20
CA ILE A 100 -0.93 6.25 -1.83
C ILE A 100 -0.06 7.51 -1.69
N ALA A 101 1.05 7.40 -0.95
CA ALA A 101 1.94 8.52 -0.72
C ALA A 101 2.53 9.04 -2.03
N ARG A 102 2.96 8.15 -2.91
CA ARG A 102 3.46 8.50 -4.24
C ARG A 102 2.40 9.21 -5.08
N GLU A 103 1.20 8.64 -5.19
CA GLU A 103 0.09 9.21 -5.97
C GLU A 103 -0.30 10.60 -5.44
N ARG A 104 -0.33 10.77 -4.13
CA ARG A 104 -0.57 12.05 -3.48
C ARG A 104 0.52 13.06 -3.85
N ASP A 105 1.79 12.68 -3.78
CA ASP A 105 2.90 13.59 -4.07
C ASP A 105 2.89 14.00 -5.56
N GLU A 106 2.55 13.08 -6.47
CA GLU A 106 2.34 13.37 -7.90
C GLU A 106 1.14 14.30 -8.13
N LEU A 107 0.04 14.16 -7.38
CA LEU A 107 -1.11 15.06 -7.43
C LEU A 107 -0.78 16.47 -6.90
N ILE A 108 -0.03 16.55 -5.80
CA ILE A 108 0.44 17.82 -5.23
C ILE A 108 1.35 18.53 -6.23
N GLY A 109 2.28 17.80 -6.86
CA GLY A 109 3.17 18.34 -7.88
C GLY A 109 2.41 18.89 -9.09
N ARG A 110 1.47 18.12 -9.64
CA ARG A 110 0.62 18.58 -10.76
C ARG A 110 -0.16 19.84 -10.41
N ARG A 111 -0.78 19.88 -9.23
CA ARG A 111 -1.54 21.05 -8.77
C ARG A 111 -0.66 22.29 -8.59
N ALA A 112 0.60 22.11 -8.17
CA ALA A 112 1.53 23.22 -8.03
C ALA A 112 1.88 23.84 -9.40
N VAL A 113 2.12 23.00 -10.42
CA VAL A 113 2.35 23.46 -11.80
C VAL A 113 1.12 24.18 -12.35
N GLU A 114 -0.07 23.59 -12.21
CA GLU A 114 -1.33 24.21 -12.66
C GLU A 114 -1.56 25.59 -12.00
N LEU A 115 -1.19 25.74 -10.72
CA LEU A 115 -1.29 27.02 -10.00
C LEU A 115 -0.30 28.06 -10.52
N GLU A 116 0.93 27.65 -10.85
CA GLU A 116 1.96 28.54 -11.41
C GLU A 116 1.59 29.01 -12.83
N GLU A 117 1.06 28.10 -13.66
CA GLU A 117 0.53 28.42 -14.99
C GLU A 117 -0.63 29.42 -14.88
N TRP A 118 -1.60 29.16 -14.01
CA TRP A 118 -2.73 30.05 -13.78
C TRP A 118 -2.30 31.43 -13.28
N GLU A 119 -1.35 31.49 -12.36
CA GLU A 119 -0.83 32.76 -11.82
C GLU A 119 -0.13 33.58 -12.91
N THR A 120 0.62 32.91 -13.79
CA THR A 120 1.27 33.54 -14.95
C THR A 120 0.24 34.11 -15.91
N GLU A 121 -0.78 33.33 -16.30
CA GLU A 121 -1.87 33.79 -17.15
C GLU A 121 -2.62 34.98 -16.54
N ARG A 122 -2.85 34.95 -15.22
CA ARG A 122 -3.51 36.05 -14.49
C ARG A 122 -2.70 37.34 -14.57
N VAL A 123 -1.38 37.28 -14.37
CA VAL A 123 -0.49 38.45 -14.46
C VAL A 123 -0.51 39.01 -15.88
N GLU A 124 -0.36 38.18 -16.90
CA GLU A 124 -0.40 38.61 -18.30
C GLU A 124 -1.73 39.29 -18.67
N LEU A 125 -2.85 38.72 -18.23
CA LEU A 125 -4.17 39.29 -18.44
C LEU A 125 -4.31 40.66 -17.77
N MET A 126 -3.86 40.79 -16.52
CA MET A 126 -3.89 42.06 -15.78
C MET A 126 -3.03 43.12 -16.45
N GLU A 127 -1.84 42.77 -16.94
CA GLU A 127 -0.98 43.70 -17.69
C GLU A 127 -1.62 44.12 -19.02
N ARG A 128 -2.28 43.19 -19.72
CA ARG A 128 -3.00 43.50 -20.96
C ARG A 128 -4.17 44.44 -20.71
N LEU A 129 -4.95 44.22 -19.66
CA LEU A 129 -6.04 45.10 -19.24
C LEU A 129 -5.52 46.49 -18.85
N ARG A 130 -4.40 46.58 -18.12
CA ARG A 130 -3.76 47.87 -17.77
C ARG A 130 -3.33 48.66 -19.01
N ARG A 131 -2.75 47.98 -20.00
CA ARG A 131 -2.35 48.59 -21.28
C ARG A 131 -3.55 49.10 -22.09
N MET A 132 -4.66 48.38 -22.08
CA MET A 132 -5.89 48.81 -22.76
C MET A 132 -6.63 49.93 -22.02
N GLY A 133 -6.63 49.91 -20.68
CA GLY A 133 -7.27 50.94 -19.85
C GLY A 133 -6.53 52.27 -19.81
N GLY A 134 -5.20 52.26 -19.97
CA GLY A 134 -4.38 53.49 -20.02
C GLY A 134 -4.45 54.28 -21.35
N GLY A 135 -5.15 53.75 -22.36
CA GLY A 135 -5.34 54.43 -23.67
C GLY A 135 -6.56 55.35 -23.75
N GLY A 136 -7.36 55.46 -22.68
CA GLY A 136 -8.60 56.24 -22.65
C GLY A 136 -8.47 57.71 -22.24
N GLU A 137 -7.28 58.16 -21.83
CA GLU A 137 -7.08 59.49 -21.24
C GLU A 137 -6.27 60.40 -22.18
N THR A 138 -6.74 60.58 -23.41
CA THR A 138 -6.34 61.71 -24.27
C THR A 138 -7.51 62.13 -25.15
N ARG A 139 -8.35 63.03 -24.64
CA ARG A 139 -8.99 64.10 -25.43
C ARG A 139 -9.71 65.10 -24.55
#